data_AF-A0A3S2XUK0-F1
#
_entry.id   AF-A0A3S2XUK0-F1
#
_cell.length_a   1.000
_cell.length_b   1.000
_cell.length_c   1.000
_cell.angle_alpha   90.00
_cell.angle_beta   90.00
_cell.angle_gamma   90.00
#
_symmetry.space_group_name_H-M   'P 1'
#
loop_
_entity.id
_entity.type
_entity.pdbx_description
1 polymer ?
#
loop_
_entity_poly.entity_id
_entity_poly.type
_entity_poly.pdbx_seq_one_letter_code
_entity_poly.pdbx_strand_id
1 'polypeptide(L)'
;MGQHLRRERPERGFTPETLAGKTGLSRSYLSNVERDVNSPTINTLRTIVDALGTTLSQLHNPMGRLEMMLLEVTPGVSSGESPHSHAGEEVGLLLSGELDHWVPAGLLTTSREQLAGPTPATYVSPEGSFSRGDVKVPSRLRSCAP
;
A
#
# COMPACT_ATOMS: atom_id res chain seq x y z
N MET A 1 -13.06 1.36 -7.71
CA MET A 1 -13.38 1.88 -6.37
C MET A 1 -14.70 1.29 -5.88
N GLY A 2 -15.74 1.34 -6.71
CA GLY A 2 -17.07 0.79 -6.44
C GLY A 2 -17.06 -0.66 -5.98
N GLN A 3 -16.26 -1.53 -6.62
CA GLN A 3 -16.16 -2.93 -6.20
C GLN A 3 -15.63 -3.10 -4.77
N HIS A 4 -14.73 -2.22 -4.32
CA HIS A 4 -14.20 -2.27 -2.96
C HIS A 4 -15.23 -1.78 -1.95
N LEU A 5 -15.92 -0.67 -2.25
CA LEU A 5 -17.07 -0.19 -1.48
C LEU A 5 -18.15 -1.28 -1.32
N ARG A 6 -18.47 -2.01 -2.41
CA ARG A 6 -19.45 -3.09 -2.40
C ARG A 6 -19.06 -4.26 -1.49
N ARG A 7 -17.75 -4.52 -1.33
CA ARG A 7 -17.21 -5.59 -0.47
C ARG A 7 -17.16 -5.17 0.99
N GLU A 8 -16.63 -3.98 1.28
CA GLU A 8 -16.50 -3.45 2.64
C GLU A 8 -17.86 -3.18 3.31
N ARG A 9 -18.84 -2.72 2.52
CA ARG A 9 -20.18 -2.37 3.03
C ARG A 9 -20.82 -3.51 3.84
N PRO A 10 -20.98 -4.75 3.32
CA PRO A 10 -21.57 -5.84 4.09
C PRO A 10 -20.68 -6.32 5.24
N GLU A 11 -19.35 -6.25 5.13
CA GLU A 11 -18.42 -6.58 6.23
C GLU A 11 -18.63 -5.65 7.44
N ARG A 12 -19.05 -4.41 7.17
CA ARG A 12 -19.40 -3.41 8.18
C ARG A 12 -20.88 -3.44 8.59
N GLY A 13 -21.62 -4.46 8.16
CA GLY A 13 -23.01 -4.69 8.57
C GLY A 13 -24.05 -3.83 7.85
N PHE A 14 -23.69 -3.17 6.76
CA PHE A 14 -24.64 -2.33 6.00
C PHE A 14 -25.21 -3.06 4.79
N THR A 15 -26.53 -2.96 4.60
CA THR A 15 -27.16 -3.19 3.30
C THR A 15 -27.08 -1.93 2.44
N PRO A 16 -27.24 -2.01 1.09
CA PRO A 16 -27.28 -0.82 0.25
C PRO A 16 -28.35 0.20 0.71
N GLU A 17 -29.49 -0.28 1.20
CA GLU A 17 -30.61 0.55 1.66
C GLU A 17 -30.26 1.27 2.95
N THR A 18 -29.68 0.57 3.92
CA THR A 18 -29.28 1.17 5.21
C THR A 18 -28.15 2.18 5.04
N LEU A 19 -27.17 1.91 4.18
CA LEU A 19 -26.09 2.87 3.90
C LEU A 19 -26.64 4.11 3.19
N ALA A 20 -27.47 3.92 2.16
CA ALA A 20 -28.13 5.01 1.46
C ALA A 20 -28.93 5.92 2.41
N GLY A 21 -29.69 5.31 3.33
CA GLY A 21 -30.42 6.03 4.38
C GLY A 21 -29.51 6.83 5.32
N LYS A 22 -28.36 6.27 5.72
CA LYS A 22 -27.37 7.00 6.54
C LYS A 22 -26.70 8.15 5.82
N THR A 23 -26.40 8.00 4.53
CA THR A 23 -25.67 9.01 3.75
C THR A 23 -26.58 10.08 3.14
N GLY A 24 -27.91 9.90 3.21
CA GLY A 24 -28.87 10.74 2.47
C GLY A 24 -28.80 10.57 0.94
N LEU A 25 -28.20 9.48 0.47
CA LEU A 25 -28.07 9.17 -0.95
C LEU A 25 -29.21 8.24 -1.38
N SER A 26 -29.54 8.21 -2.67
CA SER A 26 -30.50 7.20 -3.15
C SER A 26 -29.84 5.83 -3.25
N ARG A 27 -30.61 4.76 -2.97
CA ARG A 27 -30.18 3.37 -3.17
C ARG A 27 -29.65 3.13 -4.59
N SER A 28 -30.31 3.71 -5.59
CA SER A 28 -29.91 3.61 -7.00
C SER A 28 -28.56 4.28 -7.26
N TYR A 29 -28.36 5.48 -6.71
CA TYR A 29 -27.07 6.19 -6.83
C TYR A 29 -25.94 5.40 -6.18
N LEU A 30 -26.15 4.89 -4.96
CA LEU A 30 -25.16 4.08 -4.27
C LEU A 30 -24.83 2.79 -5.04
N SER A 31 -25.84 2.11 -5.60
CA SER A 31 -25.66 0.94 -6.47
C SER A 31 -24.88 1.25 -7.76
N ASN A 32 -25.06 2.45 -8.33
CA ASN A 32 -24.28 2.89 -9.48
C ASN A 32 -22.83 3.18 -9.11
N VAL A 33 -22.59 3.78 -7.94
CA VAL A 33 -21.23 3.99 -7.42
C VAL A 33 -20.55 2.64 -7.18
N GLU A 34 -21.22 1.68 -6.55
CA GLU A 34 -20.70 0.32 -6.29
C GLU A 34 -20.36 -0.46 -7.58
N ARG A 35 -20.97 -0.10 -8.70
CA ARG A 35 -20.72 -0.71 -10.03
C ARG A 35 -19.78 0.11 -10.90
N ASP A 36 -19.17 1.16 -10.35
CA ASP A 36 -18.31 2.12 -11.07
C ASP A 36 -19.03 2.76 -12.29
N VAL A 37 -20.37 2.85 -12.26
CA VAL A 37 -21.20 3.52 -13.30
C VAL A 37 -21.23 5.03 -13.08
N ASN A 38 -21.24 5.45 -11.82
CA ASN A 38 -21.19 6.85 -11.43
C ASN A 38 -19.84 7.17 -10.80
N SER A 39 -19.25 8.30 -11.18
CA SER A 39 -18.08 8.88 -10.53
C SER A 39 -18.53 9.90 -9.47
N PRO A 40 -18.57 9.53 -8.17
CA PRO A 40 -18.96 10.45 -7.11
C PRO A 40 -17.94 11.56 -6.90
N THR A 41 -18.39 12.71 -6.37
CA THR A 41 -17.47 13.77 -5.95
C THR A 41 -16.71 13.37 -4.68
N ILE A 42 -15.62 14.08 -4.37
CA ILE A 42 -14.85 13.86 -3.15
C ILE A 42 -15.69 14.05 -1.88
N ASN A 43 -16.63 15.01 -1.88
CA ASN A 43 -17.53 15.24 -0.75
C ASN A 43 -18.51 14.09 -0.57
N THR A 44 -19.05 13.57 -1.67
CA THR A 44 -19.92 12.38 -1.65
C THR A 44 -19.16 11.16 -1.13
N LEU A 45 -17.91 10.97 -1.56
CA LEU A 45 -17.06 9.91 -1.05
C LEU A 45 -16.81 10.05 0.46
N ARG A 46 -16.54 11.27 0.94
CA ARG A 46 -16.42 11.56 2.38
C ARG A 46 -17.67 11.15 3.15
N THR A 47 -18.85 11.58 2.70
CA THR A 47 -20.12 11.19 3.33
C THR A 47 -20.29 9.66 3.41
N ILE A 48 -19.90 8.94 2.35
CA ILE A 48 -19.98 7.47 2.31
C ILE A 48 -19.01 6.85 3.33
N VAL A 49 -17.74 7.27 3.36
CA VAL A 49 -16.74 6.68 4.28
C VAL A 49 -17.03 7.02 5.74
N ASP A 50 -17.54 8.21 6.02
CA ASP A 50 -17.94 8.64 7.37
C ASP A 50 -19.10 7.75 7.88
N ALA A 51 -20.09 7.48 7.04
CA ALA A 51 -21.21 6.60 7.39
C ALA A 51 -20.79 5.13 7.61
N LEU A 52 -19.76 4.67 6.89
CA LEU A 52 -19.17 3.33 7.00
C LEU A 52 -18.17 3.20 8.17
N GLY A 53 -17.75 4.30 8.80
CA GLY A 53 -16.71 4.29 9.83
C GLY A 53 -15.35 3.88 9.27
N THR A 54 -14.99 4.36 8.08
CA THR A 54 -13.68 4.13 7.44
C THR A 54 -13.09 5.46 6.95
N THR A 55 -11.90 5.41 6.34
CA THR A 55 -11.26 6.57 5.73
C THR A 55 -11.21 6.46 4.21
N LEU A 56 -11.07 7.59 3.51
CA LEU A 56 -10.84 7.58 2.06
C LEU A 56 -9.58 6.78 1.69
N SER A 57 -8.53 6.85 2.50
CA SER A 57 -7.30 6.09 2.27
C SER A 57 -7.56 4.58 2.36
N GLN A 58 -8.33 4.13 3.34
CA GLN A 58 -8.72 2.71 3.46
C GLN A 58 -9.66 2.26 2.34
N LEU A 59 -10.56 3.13 1.88
CA LEU A 59 -11.46 2.79 0.76
C LEU A 59 -10.72 2.76 -0.59
N HIS A 60 -9.63 3.51 -0.76
CA HIS A 60 -8.78 3.45 -1.96
C HIS A 60 -7.69 2.38 -1.87
N ASN A 61 -7.29 2.00 -0.66
CA ASN A 61 -6.29 0.96 -0.42
C ASN A 61 -7.01 -0.36 -0.12
N PRO A 62 -7.24 -1.22 -1.13
CA PRO A 62 -7.89 -2.50 -0.88
C PRO A 62 -7.01 -3.30 0.07
N MET A 63 -7.40 -3.40 1.34
CA MET A 63 -6.77 -4.30 2.30
C MET A 63 -6.51 -5.65 1.62
N GLY A 64 -5.23 -6.02 1.55
CA GLY A 64 -4.80 -7.36 1.14
C GLY A 64 -4.40 -7.57 -0.32
N ARG A 65 -4.20 -6.53 -1.15
CA ARG A 65 -3.38 -6.75 -2.37
C ARG A 65 -1.92 -6.55 -2.01
N LEU A 66 -1.12 -7.59 -2.23
CA LEU A 66 0.34 -7.46 -2.23
C LEU A 66 0.72 -6.49 -3.34
N GLU A 67 1.16 -5.29 -2.97
CA GLU A 67 1.79 -4.36 -3.90
C GLU A 67 3.30 -4.55 -3.79
N MET A 68 3.89 -5.14 -4.84
CA MET A 68 5.34 -5.28 -4.94
C MET A 68 5.90 -4.09 -5.70
N MET A 69 6.84 -3.39 -5.08
CA MET A 69 7.61 -2.33 -5.70
C MET A 69 9.06 -2.78 -5.88
N LEU A 70 9.61 -2.59 -7.09
CA LEU A 70 11.04 -2.67 -7.33
C LEU A 70 11.61 -1.26 -7.29
N LEU A 71 12.52 -1.00 -6.34
CA LEU A 71 13.17 0.30 -6.16
C LEU A 71 14.67 0.17 -6.42
N GLU A 72 15.22 1.10 -7.20
CA GLU A 72 16.65 1.33 -7.30
C GLU A 72 17.00 2.61 -6.54
N VAL A 73 17.81 2.50 -5.48
CA VAL A 73 18.22 3.64 -4.66
C VAL A 73 19.66 4.01 -4.99
N THR A 74 19.90 5.29 -5.24
CA THR A 74 21.26 5.80 -5.41
C THR A 74 21.92 5.97 -4.04
N PRO A 75 23.18 5.54 -3.83
CA PRO A 75 23.89 5.73 -2.56
C PRO A 75 23.82 7.20 -2.08
N GLY A 76 23.57 7.41 -0.79
CA GLY A 76 23.39 8.73 -0.19
C GLY A 76 22.02 9.38 -0.39
N VAL A 77 21.11 8.76 -1.17
CA VAL A 77 19.75 9.28 -1.38
C VAL A 77 18.77 8.63 -0.40
N SER A 78 17.89 9.46 0.17
CA SER A 78 16.82 9.07 1.09
C SER A 78 15.46 9.09 0.41
N SER A 79 14.53 8.25 0.86
CA SER A 79 13.14 8.24 0.40
C SER A 79 12.30 9.44 0.90
N GLY A 80 12.89 10.34 1.71
CA GLY A 80 12.27 11.61 2.14
C GLY A 80 12.54 11.96 3.60
N GLU A 81 12.27 13.21 4.01
CA GLU A 81 12.45 13.67 5.40
C GLU A 81 11.35 13.20 6.36
N SER A 82 10.18 12.80 5.84
CA SER A 82 9.02 12.40 6.64
C SER A 82 8.72 10.91 6.45
N PRO A 83 8.65 10.11 7.53
CA PRO A 83 8.23 8.71 7.44
C PRO A 83 6.83 8.59 6.84
N HIS A 84 6.68 7.77 5.80
CA HIS A 84 5.37 7.42 5.26
C HIS A 84 4.83 6.21 6.03
N SER A 85 3.75 6.40 6.79
CA SER A 85 3.07 5.32 7.51
C SER A 85 1.77 4.94 6.80
N HIS A 86 1.52 3.66 6.61
CA HIS A 86 0.21 3.15 6.21
C HIS A 86 -0.14 1.91 7.04
N ALA A 87 -1.44 1.63 7.16
CA ALA A 87 -1.91 0.43 7.82
C ALA A 87 -1.73 -0.77 6.87
N GLY A 88 -0.59 -1.46 6.97
CA GLY A 88 -0.26 -2.65 6.19
C GLY A 88 0.99 -3.35 6.72
N GLU A 89 1.16 -4.62 6.40
CA GLU A 89 2.43 -5.33 6.59
C GLU A 89 3.32 -5.06 5.38
N GLU A 90 4.56 -4.62 5.61
CA GLU A 90 5.56 -4.47 4.55
C GLU A 90 6.61 -5.57 4.66
N VAL A 91 7.03 -6.10 3.51
CA VAL A 91 8.20 -6.96 3.39
C VAL A 91 9.12 -6.44 2.29
N GLY A 92 10.41 -6.32 2.60
CA GLY A 92 11.45 -5.86 1.69
C GLY A 92 12.47 -6.96 1.39
N LEU A 93 12.92 -7.04 0.14
CA LEU A 93 14.06 -7.87 -0.28
C LEU A 93 15.15 -6.97 -0.83
N LEU A 94 16.32 -6.93 -0.18
CA LEU A 94 17.49 -6.27 -0.75
C LEU A 94 18.16 -7.22 -1.76
N LEU A 95 17.98 -6.92 -3.05
CA LEU A 95 18.53 -7.76 -4.12
C LEU A 95 20.05 -7.61 -4.27
N SER A 96 20.58 -6.41 -3.98
CA SER A 96 22.00 -6.07 -4.01
C SER A 96 22.22 -4.73 -3.32
N GLY A 97 23.38 -4.54 -2.68
CA GLY A 97 23.70 -3.28 -2.01
C GLY A 97 23.75 -3.38 -0.50
N GLU A 98 23.76 -2.22 0.13
CA GLU A 98 23.44 -2.03 1.54
C GLU A 98 22.33 -0.98 1.65
N LEU A 99 21.46 -1.14 2.63
CA LEU A 99 20.35 -0.23 2.88
C LEU A 99 20.24 0.05 4.37
N ASP A 100 20.30 1.32 4.74
CA ASP A 100 19.89 1.77 6.06
C ASP A 100 18.37 1.95 6.07
N HIS A 101 17.72 1.41 7.09
CA HIS A 101 16.28 1.50 7.26
C HIS A 101 15.94 1.73 8.72
N TRP A 102 14.89 2.51 8.97
CA TRP A 102 14.40 2.76 10.31
C TRP A 102 13.45 1.67 10.77
N VAL A 103 13.73 1.12 11.95
CA VAL A 103 12.84 0.24 12.70
C VAL A 103 12.57 0.86 14.08
N PRO A 104 11.60 0.35 14.87
CA PRO A 104 11.35 0.85 16.23
C PRO A 104 12.58 0.83 17.15
N ALA A 105 13.56 -0.04 16.88
CA ALA A 105 14.82 -0.12 17.62
C ALA A 105 15.89 0.90 17.19
N GLY A 106 15.69 1.65 16.10
CA GLY A 106 16.64 2.62 15.55
C GLY A 106 16.95 2.40 14.06
N LEU A 107 18.03 3.04 13.60
CA LEU A 107 18.56 2.85 12.25
C LEU A 107 19.33 1.52 12.16
N LEU A 108 19.02 0.70 11.16
CA LEU A 108 19.70 -0.56 10.88
C LEU A 108 20.23 -0.59 9.45
N THR A 109 21.50 -0.99 9.27
CA THR A 109 22.10 -1.26 7.96
C THR A 109 21.96 -2.75 7.62
N THR A 110 21.42 -3.06 6.45
CA THR A 110 21.25 -4.44 5.97
C THR A 110 21.98 -4.63 4.66
N SER A 111 22.78 -5.70 4.55
CA SER A 111 23.54 -6.05 3.34
C SER A 111 23.07 -7.36 2.67
N ARG A 112 22.19 -8.15 3.32
CA ARG A 112 21.61 -9.37 2.71
C ARG A 112 20.45 -10.04 3.48
N GLU A 113 19.36 -9.34 3.79
CA GLU A 113 18.24 -9.94 4.54
C GLU A 113 16.84 -9.55 4.05
N GLN A 114 15.86 -10.37 4.45
CA GLN A 114 14.43 -10.09 4.37
C GLN A 114 14.07 -9.09 5.47
N LEU A 115 13.63 -7.89 5.08
CA LEU A 115 13.08 -6.92 6.02
C LEU A 115 11.60 -7.24 6.22
N ALA A 116 11.17 -7.61 7.43
CA ALA A 116 9.76 -7.82 7.76
C ALA A 116 9.42 -7.01 9.01
N GLY A 117 8.44 -6.10 8.92
CA GLY A 117 8.05 -5.32 10.08
C GLY A 117 6.79 -4.46 9.86
N PRO A 118 6.12 -4.07 10.95
CA PRO A 118 5.04 -3.08 10.88
C PRO A 118 5.62 -1.68 10.57
N THR A 119 5.05 -0.99 9.59
CA THR A 119 5.39 0.38 9.19
C THR A 119 5.25 1.33 10.40
N PRO A 120 6.16 2.31 10.60
CA PRO A 120 6.82 3.12 9.56
C PRO A 120 8.31 2.84 9.34
N ALA A 121 8.75 2.79 8.08
CA ALA A 121 10.16 2.73 7.71
C ALA A 121 10.54 3.85 6.73
N THR A 122 11.61 4.59 7.07
CA THR A 122 12.32 5.49 6.15
C THR A 122 13.62 4.80 5.76
N TYR A 123 14.03 4.91 4.49
CA TYR A 123 15.20 4.23 3.95
C TYR A 123 16.26 5.23 3.47
N VAL A 124 17.53 4.95 3.72
CA VAL A 124 18.70 5.71 3.26
C VAL A 124 19.76 4.71 2.83
N SER A 125 20.37 4.85 1.65
CA SER A 125 21.54 4.03 1.32
C SER A 125 22.81 4.68 1.87
N PRO A 126 23.69 3.94 2.58
CA PRO A 126 24.92 4.52 3.12
C PRO A 126 25.83 5.06 2.00
N GLU A 127 26.56 6.14 2.28
CA GLU A 127 27.58 6.64 1.36
C GLU A 127 28.76 5.65 1.31
N GLY A 128 29.10 5.17 0.10
CA GLY A 128 30.30 4.36 -0.13
C GLY A 128 30.07 2.88 -0.45
N SER A 129 28.84 2.36 -0.42
CA SER A 129 28.55 0.96 -0.77
C SER A 129 28.15 0.79 -2.25
N PHE A 130 29.15 0.75 -3.13
CA PHE A 130 29.32 -0.16 -4.29
C PHE A 130 30.28 0.43 -5.33
N SER A 131 31.38 -0.29 -5.63
CA SER A 131 32.19 -0.05 -6.83
C SER A 131 31.51 -0.72 -8.02
N ARG A 132 31.23 0.07 -9.05
CA ARG A 132 30.68 -0.29 -10.36
C ARG A 132 31.39 -1.52 -10.97
N GLY A 133 30.74 -2.68 -10.99
CA GLY A 133 31.24 -3.88 -11.68
C GLY A 133 30.55 -5.15 -11.19
N ASP A 134 30.01 -5.94 -12.12
CA ASP A 134 29.61 -7.35 -11.96
C ASP A 134 28.30 -7.66 -11.19
N VAL A 135 27.16 -7.14 -11.65
CA VAL A 135 25.91 -7.92 -11.56
C VAL A 135 25.76 -8.74 -12.83
N LYS A 136 26.26 -9.98 -12.80
CA LYS A 136 26.06 -10.96 -13.86
C LYS A 136 24.70 -11.63 -13.65
N VAL A 137 23.68 -11.20 -14.40
CA VAL A 137 22.35 -11.82 -14.39
C VAL A 137 22.45 -13.25 -14.96
N PRO A 138 22.15 -14.32 -14.20
CA PRO A 138 22.17 -15.67 -14.75
C PRO A 138 20.99 -15.86 -15.72
N SER A 139 21.28 -16.33 -16.93
CA SER A 139 20.39 -16.36 -18.10
C SER A 139 19.30 -17.45 -18.10
N ARG A 140 18.90 -18.01 -16.95
CA ARG A 140 17.83 -19.03 -16.92
C ARG A 140 16.99 -18.95 -15.66
N LEU A 141 15.85 -18.25 -15.75
CA LEU A 141 14.68 -18.54 -14.92
C LEU A 141 14.17 -19.93 -15.33
N ARG A 142 14.52 -20.97 -14.59
CA ARG A 142 13.78 -22.24 -14.67
C ARG A 142 12.46 -22.02 -13.94
N SER A 143 11.37 -22.25 -14.66
CA SER A 143 10.01 -22.29 -14.15
C SER A 143 9.92 -23.27 -12.97
N CYS A 144 9.55 -22.76 -11.79
CA CYS A 144 9.00 -23.61 -10.75
C CYS A 144 7.49 -23.74 -11.01
N ALA A 145 7.07 -24.97 -11.28
CA ALA A 145 5.70 -25.46 -11.17
C ALA A 145 5.80 -26.86 -10.50
N PRO A 146 4.73 -27.29 -9.83
CA PRO A 146 4.65 -27.58 -8.39
C PRO A 146 5.51 -28.73 -7.87
#